data_AF-A0AAV8WYN5-F1
#
_entry.id   AF-A0AAV8WYN5-F1
#
_cell.length_a   1.000
_cell.length_b   1.000
_cell.length_c   1.000
_cell.angle_alpha   90.00
_cell.angle_beta   90.00
_cell.angle_gamma   90.00
#
_symmetry.space_group_name_H-M   'P 1'
#
loop_
_entity.id
_entity.type
_entity.pdbx_description
1 polymer ?
#
loop_
_entity_poly.entity_id
_entity_poly.type
_entity_poly.pdbx_seq_one_letter_code
_entity_poly.pdbx_strand_id
1 'polypeptide(L)'
;MIQKFFSGNPIKTIQALFLNGGSTSSKEFNGLYEKFLPNNSQRVILEQMSQSNSRIVGQSHLDWIDVLFPQFYTIEKVCAIDGDYDDFCGTKLSACVKTDWSSFAPDPKSAIGTVNETTGTFNIW
;
A
#
# COMPACT_ATOMS: atom_id res chain seq x y z
N MET A 1 10.27 0.63 6.22
CA MET A 1 9.44 0.28 5.05
C MET A 1 9.80 -1.15 4.67
N ILE A 2 8.83 -2.07 4.62
CA ILE A 2 9.05 -3.48 4.31
C ILE A 2 8.90 -3.67 2.80
N GLN A 3 9.86 -4.32 2.13
CA GLN A 3 9.88 -4.43 0.66
C GLN A 3 9.67 -5.84 0.14
N LYS A 4 8.62 -6.09 -0.66
CA LYS A 4 8.33 -7.37 -1.32
C LYS A 4 9.15 -7.63 -2.59
N PHE A 5 9.57 -6.58 -3.29
CA PHE A 5 10.25 -6.67 -4.58
C PHE A 5 11.59 -5.94 -4.57
N PHE A 6 12.56 -6.46 -5.31
CA PHE A 6 13.86 -5.85 -5.54
C PHE A 6 14.16 -5.88 -7.04
N SER A 7 14.37 -4.71 -7.64
CA SER A 7 14.54 -4.56 -9.10
C SER A 7 13.44 -5.26 -9.90
N GLY A 8 12.18 -5.07 -9.50
CA GLY A 8 10.99 -5.66 -10.16
C GLY A 8 10.79 -7.17 -9.93
N ASN A 9 11.71 -7.85 -9.25
CA ASN A 9 11.62 -9.29 -9.00
C ASN A 9 11.25 -9.56 -7.53
N PRO A 10 10.56 -10.67 -7.22
CA PRO A 10 10.32 -11.07 -5.84
C PRO A 10 11.64 -11.16 -5.06
N ILE A 11 11.66 -10.61 -3.84
CA ILE A 11 12.88 -10.60 -3.04
C ILE A 11 13.37 -12.01 -2.70
N LYS A 12 14.69 -12.19 -2.70
CA LYS A 12 15.36 -13.39 -2.18
C LYS A 12 15.78 -13.17 -0.73
N THR A 13 16.08 -14.24 -0.01
CA THR A 13 16.39 -14.20 1.44
C THR A 13 17.50 -13.22 1.82
N ILE A 14 18.60 -13.17 1.04
CA ILE A 14 19.71 -12.23 1.31
C ILE A 14 19.25 -10.77 1.13
N GLN A 15 18.43 -10.51 0.10
CA GLN A 15 17.87 -9.18 -0.16
C GLN A 15 16.86 -8.79 0.92
N ALA A 16 16.04 -9.73 1.39
CA ALA A 16 15.10 -9.54 2.48
C ALA A 16 15.80 -8.98 3.72
N LEU A 17 16.85 -9.67 4.16
CA LEU A 17 17.62 -9.26 5.33
C LEU A 17 18.27 -7.89 5.13
N PHE A 18 18.83 -7.62 3.95
CA PHE A 18 19.44 -6.32 3.66
C PHE A 18 18.43 -5.17 3.67
N LEU A 19 17.23 -5.37 3.12
CA LEU A 19 16.21 -4.33 2.98
C LEU A 19 15.38 -4.14 4.26
N ASN A 20 15.06 -5.22 4.94
CA ASN A 20 14.11 -5.25 6.06
C ASN A 20 14.80 -5.42 7.44
N GLY A 21 16.11 -5.65 7.47
CA GLY A 21 16.88 -5.91 8.70
C GLY A 21 17.22 -4.68 9.54
N GLY A 22 16.89 -3.48 9.06
CA GLY A 22 17.17 -2.23 9.76
C GLY A 22 18.63 -1.75 9.61
N SER A 23 18.98 -0.74 10.40
CA SER A 23 20.31 -0.14 10.40
C SER A 23 21.32 -1.05 11.09
N THR A 24 22.54 -1.14 10.56
CA THR A 24 23.68 -1.79 11.23
C THR A 24 24.26 -0.93 12.35
N SER A 25 23.90 0.36 12.40
CA SER A 25 24.27 1.27 13.48
C SER A 25 23.13 1.39 14.48
N SER A 26 23.44 1.13 15.75
CA SER A 26 22.54 1.40 16.87
C SER A 26 22.96 2.68 17.59
N LYS A 27 21.96 3.42 18.07
CA LYS A 27 22.17 4.56 18.96
C LYS A 27 21.20 4.41 20.12
N GLU A 28 21.74 4.35 21.33
CA GLU A 28 20.92 4.34 22.53
C GLU A 28 20.46 5.77 22.82
N PHE A 29 19.14 5.93 22.94
CA PHE A 29 18.52 7.20 23.28
C PHE A 29 17.92 7.08 24.68
N ASN A 30 18.63 7.62 25.67
CA ASN A 30 18.15 7.68 27.04
C ASN A 30 17.46 9.04 27.24
N GLY A 31 16.23 9.07 27.75
CA GLY A 31 15.52 10.33 27.96
C GLY A 31 14.02 10.21 28.27
N LEU A 32 13.33 11.35 28.15
CA LEU A 32 11.94 11.56 28.59
C LEU A 32 10.90 10.58 28.02
N TYR A 33 11.23 9.88 26.93
CA TYR A 33 10.32 8.97 26.24
C TYR A 33 10.41 7.52 26.70
N GLU A 34 11.38 7.16 27.56
CA GLU A 34 11.63 5.78 27.98
C GLU A 34 10.39 5.14 28.64
N LYS A 35 9.58 5.94 29.34
CA LYS A 35 8.30 5.51 29.93
C LYS A 35 7.22 5.08 28.93
N PHE A 36 7.35 5.47 27.65
CA PHE A 36 6.43 5.09 26.58
C PHE A 36 6.98 3.94 25.73
N LEU A 37 8.23 3.54 25.96
CA LEU A 37 8.85 2.43 25.26
C LEU A 37 8.57 1.11 25.98
N PRO A 38 8.63 -0.03 25.25
CA PRO A 38 8.56 -1.34 25.87
C PRO A 38 9.67 -1.52 26.91
N ASN A 39 9.39 -2.28 27.96
CA ASN A 39 10.41 -2.63 28.95
C ASN A 39 11.47 -3.57 28.35
N ASN A 40 12.56 -3.85 29.09
CA ASN A 40 13.67 -4.66 28.57
C ASN A 40 13.26 -6.06 28.11
N SER A 41 12.36 -6.75 28.82
CA SER A 41 11.94 -8.10 28.40
C SER A 41 11.10 -8.05 27.11
N GLN A 42 10.19 -7.09 27.00
CA GLN A 42 9.42 -6.85 25.78
C GLN A 42 10.32 -6.44 24.61
N ARG A 43 11.31 -5.56 24.84
CA ARG A 43 12.28 -5.12 23.83
C ARG A 43 13.01 -6.32 23.22
N VAL A 44 13.53 -7.22 24.05
CA VAL A 44 14.24 -8.43 23.58
C VAL A 44 13.34 -9.31 22.70
N ILE A 45 12.09 -9.53 23.12
CA ILE A 45 11.13 -10.35 22.36
C ILE A 45 10.80 -9.69 21.02
N LEU A 46 10.47 -8.40 21.02
CA LEU A 46 10.13 -7.65 19.81
C LEU A 46 11.32 -7.55 18.85
N GLU A 47 12.53 -7.42 19.36
CA GLU A 47 13.75 -7.42 18.56
C GLU A 47 13.98 -8.78 17.89
N GLN A 48 13.84 -9.88 18.63
CA GLN A 48 13.94 -11.23 18.05
C GLN A 48 12.88 -11.47 16.98
N MET A 49 11.64 -11.04 17.22
CA MET A 49 10.56 -11.10 16.23
C MET A 49 10.89 -10.27 14.99
N SER A 50 11.40 -9.05 15.17
CA SER A 50 11.80 -8.16 14.08
C SER A 50 12.92 -8.77 13.23
N GLN A 51 13.96 -9.32 13.88
CA GLN A 51 15.06 -9.99 13.19
C GLN A 51 14.58 -11.24 12.43
N SER A 52 13.66 -12.02 13.01
CA SER A 52 13.05 -13.16 12.33
C SER A 52 12.27 -12.71 11.10
N ASN A 53 11.39 -11.71 11.27
CA ASN A 53 10.54 -11.19 10.20
C ASN A 53 11.34 -10.58 9.05
N SER A 54 12.49 -9.98 9.32
CA SER A 54 13.36 -9.39 8.30
C SER A 54 13.83 -10.38 7.22
N ARG A 55 13.80 -11.69 7.51
CA ARG A 55 14.27 -12.75 6.62
C ARG A 55 13.15 -13.46 5.86
N ILE A 56 11.89 -13.16 6.18
CA ILE A 56 10.74 -13.83 5.60
C ILE A 56 10.63 -13.46 4.11
N VAL A 57 10.31 -14.45 3.27
CA VAL A 57 10.10 -14.31 1.83
C VAL A 57 8.86 -15.09 1.39
N GLY A 58 8.44 -14.92 0.14
CA GLY A 58 7.30 -15.67 -0.41
C GLY A 58 5.97 -15.30 0.24
N GLN A 59 5.08 -16.29 0.40
CA GLN A 59 3.71 -16.06 0.89
C GLN A 59 3.68 -15.52 2.32
N SER A 60 4.48 -16.08 3.23
CA SER A 60 4.54 -15.61 4.62
C SER A 60 4.98 -14.15 4.74
N HIS A 61 5.74 -13.63 3.76
CA HIS A 61 6.09 -12.22 3.72
C HIS A 61 4.88 -11.35 3.35
N LEU A 62 4.03 -11.84 2.45
CA LEU A 62 2.77 -11.17 2.09
C LEU A 62 1.84 -11.11 3.27
N ASP A 63 1.65 -12.25 3.92
CA ASP A 63 0.77 -12.33 5.10
C ASP A 63 1.24 -11.37 6.19
N TRP A 64 2.56 -11.23 6.39
CA TRP A 64 3.10 -10.26 7.35
C TRP A 64 2.81 -8.80 6.95
N ILE A 65 2.98 -8.44 5.67
CA ILE A 65 2.65 -7.11 5.16
C ILE A 65 1.14 -6.85 5.31
N ASP A 66 0.30 -7.82 4.95
CA ASP A 66 -1.15 -7.70 4.95
C ASP A 66 -1.74 -7.63 6.37
N VAL A 67 -1.03 -8.13 7.39
CA VAL A 67 -1.39 -7.91 8.81
C VAL A 67 -1.00 -6.50 9.30
N LEU A 68 0.03 -5.89 8.72
CA LEU A 68 0.48 -4.54 9.09
C LEU A 68 -0.32 -3.45 8.37
N PHE A 69 -0.66 -3.65 7.11
CA PHE A 69 -1.40 -2.69 6.28
C PHE A 69 -2.69 -2.17 6.94
N PRO A 70 -3.61 -3.00 7.47
CA PRO A 70 -4.88 -2.54 8.02
C PRO A 70 -4.74 -1.76 9.34
N GLN A 71 -3.55 -1.77 9.96
CA GLN A 71 -3.31 -0.96 11.17
C GLN A 71 -3.17 0.53 10.84
N PHE A 72 -2.86 0.86 9.59
CA PHE A 72 -2.61 2.23 9.13
C PHE A 72 -3.53 2.66 7.99
N TYR A 73 -4.12 1.71 7.27
CA TYR A 73 -4.94 1.97 6.09
C TYR A 73 -6.25 1.21 6.15
N THR A 74 -7.26 1.69 5.42
CA THR A 74 -8.53 1.00 5.25
C THR A 74 -8.94 1.08 3.80
N ILE A 75 -9.51 0.00 3.27
CA ILE A 75 -10.12 0.00 1.94
C ILE A 75 -11.49 0.68 2.06
N GLU A 76 -11.62 1.90 1.57
CA GLU A 76 -12.89 2.63 1.65
C GLU A 76 -13.91 2.13 0.64
N LYS A 77 -13.51 2.02 -0.64
CA LYS A 77 -14.40 1.64 -1.75
C LYS A 77 -13.64 0.85 -2.81
N VAL A 78 -14.36 -0.03 -3.50
CA VAL A 78 -13.87 -0.83 -4.63
C VAL A 78 -14.91 -0.74 -5.75
N CYS A 79 -14.46 -0.71 -7.00
CA CYS A 79 -15.31 -0.68 -8.19
C CYS A 79 -14.79 -1.65 -9.25
N ALA A 80 -15.61 -1.96 -10.25
CA ALA A 80 -15.24 -2.83 -11.36
C ALA A 80 -15.21 -2.07 -12.69
N ILE A 81 -14.26 -2.39 -13.58
CA ILE A 81 -14.13 -1.69 -14.87
C ILE A 81 -15.18 -2.18 -15.87
N ASP A 82 -15.41 -3.49 -15.94
CA ASP A 82 -16.24 -4.16 -16.96
C ASP A 82 -17.77 -4.13 -16.67
N GLY A 83 -18.24 -3.12 -15.91
CA GLY A 83 -19.65 -2.91 -15.59
C GLY A 83 -20.00 -3.14 -14.13
N ASP A 84 -21.31 -3.18 -13.84
CA ASP A 84 -21.81 -3.48 -12.50
C ASP A 84 -21.79 -4.99 -12.28
N TYR A 85 -21.22 -5.43 -11.16
CA TYR A 85 -21.23 -6.84 -10.77
C TYR A 85 -22.15 -7.03 -9.57
N ASP A 86 -23.19 -7.82 -9.75
CA ASP A 86 -24.19 -8.09 -8.71
C ASP A 86 -23.72 -9.10 -7.66
N ASP A 87 -22.69 -9.89 -7.95
CA ASP A 87 -22.16 -10.89 -7.02
C ASP A 87 -20.64 -11.04 -7.15
N PHE A 88 -19.91 -10.17 -6.46
CA PHE A 88 -18.48 -10.35 -6.20
C PHE A 88 -18.28 -10.68 -4.73
N CYS A 89 -18.18 -11.98 -4.42
CA CYS A 89 -18.09 -12.49 -3.05
C CYS A 89 -19.25 -11.98 -2.15
N GLY A 90 -20.49 -11.97 -2.67
CA GLY A 90 -21.67 -11.49 -1.93
C GLY A 90 -21.77 -9.96 -1.80
N THR A 91 -20.91 -9.20 -2.49
CA THR A 91 -20.96 -7.74 -2.52
C THR A 91 -21.27 -7.26 -3.94
N LYS A 92 -22.13 -6.24 -4.04
CA LYS A 92 -22.39 -5.53 -5.29
C LYS A 92 -21.29 -4.52 -5.54
N LEU A 93 -20.58 -4.65 -6.65
CA LEU A 93 -19.58 -3.67 -7.09
C LEU A 93 -20.18 -2.79 -8.19
N SER A 94 -20.15 -1.48 -7.98
CA SER A 94 -20.52 -0.50 -9.00
C SER A 94 -19.44 -0.40 -10.07
N ALA A 95 -19.83 -0.10 -11.30
CA ALA A 95 -18.93 0.23 -12.39
C ALA A 95 -18.09 1.48 -12.03
N CYS A 96 -16.77 1.41 -12.24
CA CYS A 96 -15.84 2.49 -11.91
C CYS A 96 -16.20 3.83 -12.58
N VAL A 97 -16.69 3.79 -13.82
CA VAL A 97 -17.14 4.98 -14.58
C VAL A 97 -18.35 5.68 -13.97
N LYS A 98 -19.12 5.01 -13.11
CA LYS A 98 -20.29 5.59 -12.43
C LYS A 98 -19.95 6.17 -11.05
N THR A 99 -18.71 6.02 -10.60
CA THR A 99 -18.26 6.52 -9.29
C THR A 99 -17.73 7.95 -9.39
N ASP A 100 -17.58 8.62 -8.25
CA ASP A 100 -17.05 9.98 -8.10
C ASP A 100 -15.57 10.02 -7.67
N TRP A 101 -14.99 8.87 -7.31
CA TRP A 101 -13.63 8.75 -6.74
C TRP A 101 -12.67 7.94 -7.61
N SER A 102 -13.18 7.13 -8.54
CA SER A 102 -12.32 6.33 -9.41
C SER A 102 -11.62 7.20 -10.44
N SER A 103 -10.39 6.82 -10.84
CA SER A 103 -9.72 7.44 -11.98
C SER A 103 -10.41 7.16 -13.33
N PHE A 104 -11.37 6.24 -13.37
CA PHE A 104 -12.22 6.00 -14.54
C PHE A 104 -13.51 6.83 -14.52
N ALA A 105 -13.78 7.58 -13.45
CA ALA A 105 -14.89 8.52 -13.40
C ALA A 105 -14.71 9.61 -14.49
N PRO A 106 -15.79 10.07 -15.14
CA PRO A 106 -15.71 11.14 -16.12
C PRO A 106 -15.15 12.43 -15.52
N ASP A 107 -14.00 12.87 -16.03
CA ASP A 107 -13.41 14.18 -15.75
C ASP A 107 -13.41 15.03 -17.04
N PRO A 108 -14.54 15.69 -17.37
CA PRO A 108 -14.71 16.40 -18.64
C PRO A 108 -13.72 17.57 -18.81
N LYS A 109 -13.20 18.11 -17.70
CA LYS A 109 -12.21 19.19 -17.72
C LYS A 109 -10.86 18.73 -18.24
N SER A 110 -10.49 17.47 -18.03
CA SER A 110 -9.24 16.90 -18.56
C SER A 110 -9.43 16.10 -19.86
N ALA A 111 -10.67 15.81 -20.23
CA ALA A 111 -11.00 15.14 -21.47
C ALA A 111 -10.83 16.07 -22.69
N ILE A 112 -10.00 15.64 -23.64
CA ILE A 112 -9.85 16.34 -24.93
C ILE A 112 -10.87 15.75 -25.90
N GLY A 113 -11.94 16.52 -26.14
CA GLY A 113 -12.98 16.21 -27.11
C GLY A 113 -12.61 16.63 -28.54
N THR A 114 -13.64 16.79 -29.38
CA THR A 114 -13.46 17.32 -30.73
C THR A 114 -13.14 18.82 -30.72
N VAL A 115 -12.42 19.27 -31.75
CA VAL A 115 -12.17 20.70 -31.96
C VAL A 115 -13.48 21.36 -32.36
N ASN A 116 -13.80 22.48 -31.73
CA ASN A 116 -14.89 23.33 -32.18
C ASN A 116 -14.48 23.99 -33.51
N GLU A 117 -15.12 23.59 -34.61
CA GLU A 117 -14.78 24.02 -35.97
C GLU A 117 -14.91 25.54 -36.18
N THR A 118 -15.71 26.22 -35.35
CA THR A 118 -15.92 27.68 -35.46
C THR A 118 -14.87 28.50 -34.72
N THR A 119 -14.31 27.97 -33.62
CA THR A 119 -13.34 28.69 -32.78
C THR A 119 -11.92 28.15 -32.88
N GLY A 120 -11.74 26.94 -33.42
CA GLY A 120 -10.45 26.24 -33.49
C GLY A 120 -9.96 25.73 -32.15
N THR A 121 -10.74 25.86 -31.07
CA THR A 121 -10.37 25.43 -29.70
C THR A 121 -11.10 24.16 -29.29
N PHE A 122 -10.55 23.43 -28.31
CA PHE A 122 -11.28 22.35 -27.65
C PHE A 122 -12.33 22.90 -26.69
N ASN A 123 -13.48 22.24 -26.63
CA ASN A 123 -14.54 22.59 -25.69
C ASN A 123 -14.23 21.92 -24.35
N ILE A 124 -13.44 22.61 -23.52
CA ILE A 124 -13.07 22.20 -22.15
C ILE A 124 -14.03 22.83 -21.15
N TRP A 125 -15.17 22.20 -20.90
CA TRP A 125 -16.14 22.62 -19.88
C TRP A 125 -16.59 21.42 -19.06
#